data_AF-A0A3S1HEF5-F1
#
_entry.id   AF-A0A3S1HEF5-F1
#
_cell.length_a   1.000
_cell.length_b   1.000
_cell.length_c   1.000
_cell.angle_alpha   90.00
_cell.angle_beta   90.00
_cell.angle_gamma   90.00
#
_symmetry.space_group_name_H-M   'P 1'
#
loop_
_entity.id
_entity.type
_entity.pdbx_description
1 polymer ?
#
loop_
_entity_poly.entity_id
_entity_poly.type
_entity_poly.pdbx_seq_one_letter_code
_entity_poly.pdbx_strand_id
1 'polypeptide(L)' 'GYFPRHILDTSRVLGGPWARVRDIATMDYPTKARRPANSRLSSAKFAEAFGWNAPDWRQSTEAVVRRLLDGETKQASTA' A
#
# COMPACT_ATOMS: atom_id res chain seq x y z
N GLY A 1 -2.94 9.86 -7.31
CA GLY A 1 -2.15 9.96 -6.06
C GLY A 1 -1.06 8.91 -6.03
N TYR A 2 0.08 9.27 -5.44
CA TYR A 2 1.19 8.37 -5.09
C TYR A 2 0.78 7.45 -3.92
N PHE A 3 1.30 6.22 -3.86
CA PHE A 3 0.82 5.15 -2.97
C PHE A 3 0.68 5.54 -1.48
N PRO A 4 1.70 6.12 -0.81
CA PRO A 4 1.60 6.61 0.56
C PRO A 4 0.50 7.66 0.80
N ARG A 5 0.28 8.55 -0.17
CA ARG A 5 -0.76 9.59 -0.02
C ARG A 5 -2.15 8.97 -0.04
N HIS A 6 -2.40 8.01 -0.93
CA HIS A 6 -3.68 7.30 -0.98
C HIS A 6 -4.01 6.58 0.33
N ILE A 7 -3.01 5.96 0.98
CA ILE A 7 -3.19 5.30 2.29
C ILE A 7 -3.68 6.30 3.34
N LEU A 8 -2.95 7.41 3.51
CA LEU A 8 -3.27 8.38 4.57
C LEU A 8 -4.54 9.18 4.27
N ASP A 9 -4.84 9.45 2.99
CA ASP A 9 -6.11 10.07 2.59
C ASP A 9 -7.28 9.13 2.87
N THR A 10 -7.15 7.83 2.56
CA THR A 10 -8.18 6.83 2.87
C THR A 10 -8.41 6.75 4.37
N SER A 11 -7.34 6.64 5.16
CA SER A 11 -7.44 6.62 6.63
C SER A 11 -8.16 7.86 7.15
N ARG A 12 -7.81 9.05 6.64
CA ARG A 12 -8.48 10.31 6.99
C ARG A 12 -9.97 10.29 6.67
N VAL A 13 -10.37 9.84 5.48
CA VAL A 13 -11.79 9.75 5.06
C VAL A 13 -12.57 8.80 5.97
N LEU A 14 -11.93 7.71 6.43
CA LEU A 14 -12.53 6.74 7.34
C LEU A 14 -12.45 7.14 8.82
N GLY A 15 -12.00 8.36 9.15
CA GLY A 15 -11.91 8.86 10.53
C GLY A 15 -10.69 8.33 11.31
N GLY A 16 -9.75 7.69 10.64
CA GLY A 16 -8.51 7.17 11.22
C GLY A 16 -7.36 8.17 11.31
N PRO A 17 -6.19 7.72 11.83
CA PRO A 17 -4.98 8.54 11.91
C PRO A 17 -4.49 8.97 10.52
N TRP A 18 -4.00 10.20 10.41
CA TRP A 18 -3.51 10.74 9.14
C TRP A 18 -2.38 11.74 9.34
N ALA A 19 -1.61 11.98 8.27
CA ALA A 19 -0.57 12.99 8.21
C ALA A 19 -0.43 13.54 6.79
N ARG A 20 0.12 14.76 6.67
CA ARG A 20 0.43 15.35 5.36
C ARG A 20 1.67 14.65 4.78
N VAL A 21 1.51 14.01 3.62
CA VAL A 21 2.63 13.41 2.88
C VAL A 21 3.34 14.48 2.05
N ARG A 22 4.66 14.64 2.23
CA ARG A 22 5.52 15.49 1.38
C ARG A 22 6.42 14.60 0.54
N ASP A 23 6.47 14.86 -0.76
CA ASP A 23 7.35 14.13 -1.67
C ASP A 23 8.82 14.54 -1.41
N ILE A 24 9.73 13.57 -1.49
CA ILE A 24 11.16 13.75 -1.31
C ILE A 24 11.92 12.99 -2.41
N ALA A 25 13.13 13.43 -2.73
CA ALA A 25 14.01 12.68 -3.61
C ALA A 25 14.60 11.47 -2.86
N THR A 26 14.99 10.43 -3.59
CA THR A 26 15.69 9.26 -3.01
C THR A 26 16.95 9.67 -2.24
N MET A 27 17.64 10.73 -2.68
CA MET A 27 18.85 11.24 -2.02
C MET A 27 18.58 11.90 -0.66
N ASP A 28 17.36 12.39 -0.44
CA ASP A 28 16.95 12.99 0.84
C ASP A 28 16.71 11.92 1.92
N TYR A 29 16.68 10.64 1.53
CA TYR A 29 16.52 9.50 2.43
C TYR A 29 17.48 8.35 2.04
N PRO A 30 18.77 8.46 2.39
CA PRO A 30 19.77 7.47 2.01
C PRO A 30 19.51 6.14 2.71
N THR A 31 19.48 5.06 1.93
CA THR A 31 19.31 3.70 2.45
C THR A 31 20.56 2.86 2.23
N LYS A 32 20.89 1.96 3.17
CA LYS A 32 22.08 1.08 3.08
C LYS A 32 22.13 0.25 1.80
N ALA A 33 20.97 -0.19 1.30
CA ALA A 33 20.85 -0.91 0.04
C ALA A 33 20.45 0.03 -1.11
N ARG A 34 21.03 -0.17 -2.30
CA ARG A 34 20.66 0.56 -3.51
C ARG A 34 19.25 0.16 -3.95
N ARG A 35 18.33 1.13 -4.02
CA ARG A 35 16.98 0.91 -4.51
C ARG A 35 16.93 1.09 -6.03
N PRO A 36 16.34 0.15 -6.79
CA PRO A 36 16.11 0.36 -8.21
C PRO A 36 15.10 1.51 -8.42
N ALA A 37 15.26 2.26 -9.51
CA ALA A 37 14.39 3.39 -9.84
C ALA A 37 12.96 2.95 -10.22
N ASN A 38 12.80 1.73 -10.75
CA ASN A 38 11.51 1.16 -11.12
C ASN A 38 11.47 -0.32 -10.73
N SER A 39 10.53 -0.66 -9.83
CA SER A 39 10.28 -2.03 -9.38
C SER A 39 8.93 -2.59 -9.86
N ARG A 40 8.31 -1.98 -10.89
CA ARG A 40 7.03 -2.46 -11.43
C ARG A 40 7.22 -3.81 -12.11
N LEU A 41 6.40 -4.78 -11.73
CA LEU A 41 6.37 -6.12 -12.32
C LEU A 41 5.09 -6.31 -13.13
N SER A 42 5.18 -7.06 -14.22
CA SER A 42 4.00 -7.48 -15.01
C SER A 42 3.39 -8.74 -14.41
N SER A 43 2.06 -8.76 -14.26
CA SER A 43 1.29 -9.94 -13.83
C SER A 43 0.71 -10.75 -14.99
N ALA A 44 1.07 -10.43 -16.24
CA ALA A 44 0.45 -11.04 -17.44
C ALA A 44 0.59 -12.58 -17.46
N LYS A 45 1.77 -13.11 -17.15
CA LYS A 45 2.01 -14.56 -17.09
C LYS A 45 1.13 -15.26 -16.04
N PHE A 46 0.89 -14.61 -14.90
CA PHE A 46 0.03 -15.17 -13.86
C PHE A 46 -1.43 -15.19 -14.31
N ALA A 47 -1.87 -14.13 -14.99
CA ALA A 47 -3.20 -14.07 -15.57
C ALA A 47 -3.43 -15.13 -16.65
N GLU A 48 -2.46 -15.36 -17.52
CA GLU A 48 -2.51 -16.40 -18.55
C GLU A 48 -2.56 -17.80 -17.92
N ALA A 49 -1.68 -18.09 -16.95
CA ALA A 49 -1.57 -19.41 -16.36
C ALA A 49 -2.72 -19.77 -15.42
N PHE A 50 -3.30 -18.79 -14.71
CA PHE A 50 -4.25 -19.04 -13.62
C PHE A 50 -5.61 -18.35 -13.80
N GLY A 51 -5.80 -17.56 -14.86
CA GLY A 51 -7.04 -16.80 -15.09
C GLY A 51 -7.28 -15.69 -14.05
N TRP A 52 -6.27 -15.31 -13.28
CA TRP A 52 -6.41 -14.34 -12.18
C TRP A 52 -5.60 -13.07 -12.44
N ASN A 53 -6.21 -11.92 -12.19
CA ASN A 53 -5.56 -10.61 -12.26
C ASN A 53 -5.50 -9.98 -10.87
N ALA A 54 -4.38 -9.32 -10.57
CA ALA A 54 -4.29 -8.52 -9.38
C ALA A 54 -5.28 -7.34 -9.45
N PRO A 55 -6.04 -7.06 -8.37
CA PRO A 55 -6.90 -5.89 -8.30
C PRO A 55 -6.11 -4.58 -8.40
N ASP A 56 -6.80 -3.48 -8.74
CA ASP A 56 -6.18 -2.15 -8.68
C ASP A 56 -5.69 -1.88 -7.26
N TRP A 57 -4.45 -1.41 -7.15
CA TRP A 57 -3.78 -1.24 -5.86
C TRP A 57 -4.54 -0.31 -4.91
N ARG A 58 -5.32 0.65 -5.43
CA ARG A 58 -6.11 1.57 -4.60
C ARG A 58 -7.22 0.85 -3.86
N GLN A 59 -7.94 -0.03 -4.56
CA GLN A 59 -9.01 -0.84 -3.97
C GLN A 59 -8.47 -1.77 -2.89
N SER A 60 -7.36 -2.47 -3.18
CA SER A 60 -6.72 -3.33 -2.17
C SER A 60 -6.24 -2.55 -0.96
N THR A 61 -5.66 -1.37 -1.18
CA THR A 61 -5.19 -0.51 -0.09
C THR A 61 -6.36 -0.03 0.78
N GLU A 62 -7.47 0.36 0.18
CA GLU A 62 -8.67 0.77 0.90
C GLU A 62 -9.24 -0.34 1.78
N ALA A 63 -9.34 -1.55 1.24
CA ALA A 63 -9.79 -2.72 2.00
C ALA A 63 -8.90 -2.98 3.23
N VAL A 64 -7.57 -2.92 3.06
CA VAL A 64 -6.62 -3.11 4.16
C VAL A 64 -6.72 -2.00 5.19
N VAL A 65 -6.81 -0.73 4.79
CA VAL A 65 -6.94 0.39 5.73
C VAL A 65 -8.19 0.24 6.57
N ARG A 66 -9.33 -0.10 5.95
CA ARG A 66 -10.60 -0.32 6.66
C ARG A 66 -10.45 -1.41 7.73
N ARG A 67 -9.90 -2.56 7.34
CA ARG A 67 -9.62 -3.69 8.24
C ARG A 67 -8.74 -3.32 9.44
N LEU A 68 -7.72 -2.49 9.22
CA LEU A 68 -6.84 -2.03 10.30
C LEU A 68 -7.57 -1.10 11.29
N LEU A 69 -8.49 -0.28 10.79
CA LEU A 69 -9.30 0.63 11.63
C LEU A 69 -10.38 -0.11 12.41
N ASP A 70 -10.95 -1.17 11.82
CA ASP A 70 -11.92 -2.06 12.47
C ASP A 70 -11.29 -2.95 13.55
N GLY A 71 -9.95 -2.90 13.70
CA GLY A 71 -9.23 -3.58 14.78
C GLY A 71 -9.04 -5.09 14.59
N GLU A 72 -9.35 -5.63 13.40
CA GLU A 72 -9.26 -7.06 13.12
C GLU A 72 -7.84 -7.62 13.22
N THR A 73 -6.80 -6.79 13.09
CA THR A 73 -5.41 -7.21 13.29
C THR A 73 -5.05 -7.49 14.75
N LYS A 74 -5.82 -7.00 15.73
CA LYS A 74 -5.59 -7.33 17.16
C LYS A 74 -6.00 -8.77 17.50
N GLN A 75 -6.88 -9.40 16.72
CA GLN A 75 -7.34 -10.77 16.97
C GLN A 75 -6.34 -11.85 16.53
N ALA A 76 -5.41 -11.53 15.62
CA ALA A 76 -4.38 -12.48 15.15
C ALA A 76 -3.16 -12.58 16.10
N SER A 77 -3.12 -11.80 17.19
CA SER A 77 -2.01 -11.79 18.16
C SER A 77 -2.32 -12.60 19.43
N THR A 78 -3.41 -13.38 19.45
CA THR A 78 -3.78 -14.28 20.54
C THR A 78 -3.96 -15.70 19.99
N ALA A 79 -2.85 -16.32 19.61
CA ALA A 79 -2.75 -17.75 19.32
C ALA A 79 -1.35 -18.24 19.68
#